data_AF-A0A8T5NK91-F1
#
_entry.id   AF-A0A8T5NK91-F1
#
_cell.length_a   1.000
_cell.length_b   1.000
_cell.length_c   1.000
_cell.angle_alpha   90.00
_cell.angle_beta   90.00
_cell.angle_gamma   90.00
#
_symmetry.space_group_name_H-M   'P 1'
#
loop_
_entity.id
_entity.type
_entity.pdbx_description
1 polymer ?
#
loop_
_entity_poly.entity_id
_entity_poly.type
_entity_poly.pdbx_seq_one_letter_code
_entity_poly.pdbx_strand_id
1 'polypeptide(L)'
;MEKSLYDTNSLIDAYREKEMLDGYTTILNLIEFPKAMDFDLRVMFPSKSDYHLALMISTELLKIGKPIPAVDSVIAAVALNNKLKLVTKDKHFLWVKEVKKGFKVDVV
;
A
#
# COMPACT_ATOMS: atom_id res chain seq x y z
N MET A 1 1.70 -7.85 -17.34
CA MET A 1 2.59 -7.04 -16.48
C MET A 1 1.97 -6.96 -15.11
N GLU A 2 2.78 -7.10 -14.07
CA GLU A 2 2.36 -6.83 -12.69
C GLU A 2 2.11 -5.33 -12.54
N LYS A 3 0.98 -4.94 -11.95
CA LYS A 3 0.59 -3.55 -11.80
C LYS A 3 0.95 -3.04 -10.41
N SER A 4 1.36 -1.76 -10.35
CA SER A 4 1.80 -1.10 -9.12
C SER A 4 0.63 -0.48 -8.35
N LEU A 5 0.71 -0.54 -7.02
CA LEU A 5 -0.10 0.25 -6.09
C LEU A 5 0.82 1.29 -5.44
N TYR A 6 0.52 2.58 -5.61
CA TYR A 6 1.35 3.66 -5.10
C TYR A 6 0.86 4.15 -3.73
N ASP A 7 1.79 4.18 -2.78
CA ASP A 7 1.62 4.71 -1.44
C ASP A 7 1.70 6.24 -1.39
N THR A 8 1.22 6.87 -0.32
CA THR A 8 1.13 8.35 -0.21
C THR A 8 2.50 9.01 -0.45
N ASN A 9 3.56 8.47 0.13
CA ASN A 9 4.92 9.02 0.03
C ASN A 9 5.40 9.01 -1.43
N SER A 10 5.16 7.93 -2.16
CA SER A 10 5.51 7.81 -3.58
C SER A 10 4.68 8.76 -4.45
N LEU A 11 3.40 8.96 -4.12
CA LEU A 11 2.54 9.93 -4.82
C LEU A 11 3.03 11.37 -4.62
N ILE A 12 3.44 11.74 -3.40
CA ILE A 12 3.96 13.08 -3.09
C ILE A 12 5.22 13.37 -3.91
N ASP A 13 6.13 12.41 -4.01
CA ASP A 13 7.38 12.60 -4.73
C ASP A 13 7.16 12.67 -6.24
N ALA A 14 6.35 11.77 -6.81
CA ALA A 14 5.96 11.87 -8.22
C ALA A 14 5.31 13.22 -8.55
N TYR A 15 4.52 13.77 -7.61
CA TYR A 15 3.86 15.06 -7.80
C TYR A 15 4.88 16.21 -7.81
N ARG A 16 5.90 16.15 -6.96
CA ARG A 16 7.00 17.14 -6.92
C ARG A 16 7.84 17.11 -8.19
N GLU A 17 8.16 15.91 -8.65
CA GLU A 17 9.00 15.67 -9.83
C GLU A 17 8.21 15.78 -11.15
N LYS A 18 6.89 15.99 -11.10
CA LYS A 18 5.98 16.03 -12.25
C LYS A 18 6.05 14.76 -13.10
N GLU A 19 6.23 13.62 -12.44
CA GLU A 19 6.23 12.31 -13.07
C GLU A 19 4.80 11.89 -13.42
N MET A 20 4.66 11.15 -14.52
CA MET A 20 3.41 10.48 -14.85
C MET A 20 3.42 9.08 -14.23
N LEU A 21 2.37 8.74 -13.49
CA LEU A 21 2.16 7.41 -12.92
C LEU A 21 0.99 6.71 -13.61
N ASP A 22 1.16 5.41 -13.91
CA ASP A 22 0.06 4.50 -14.29
C ASP A 22 0.03 3.33 -13.29
N GLY A 23 -1.17 2.96 -12.86
CA GLY A 23 -1.37 1.87 -11.92
C GLY A 23 -2.60 2.08 -11.05
N TYR A 24 -2.41 1.85 -9.75
CA TYR A 24 -3.45 1.97 -8.74
C TYR A 24 -2.98 2.83 -7.58
N THR A 25 -3.93 3.37 -6.84
CA THR A 25 -3.74 3.83 -5.46
C THR A 25 -4.96 3.42 -4.62
N THR A 26 -4.96 3.69 -3.32
CA THR A 26 -6.14 3.48 -2.48
C THR A 26 -6.85 4.79 -2.17
N ILE A 27 -8.13 4.73 -1.82
CA ILE A 27 -8.85 5.89 -1.30
C ILE A 27 -8.18 6.47 -0.04
N LEU A 28 -7.52 5.64 0.76
CA LEU A 28 -6.84 6.07 1.99
C LEU A 28 -5.66 7.00 1.66
N ASN A 29 -4.89 6.67 0.62
CA ASN A 29 -3.76 7.48 0.16
C ASN A 29 -4.24 8.81 -0.45
N LEU A 30 -5.40 8.80 -1.13
CA LEU A 30 -6.02 10.03 -1.63
C LEU A 30 -6.58 10.91 -0.51
N ILE A 31 -7.10 10.32 0.56
CA ILE A 31 -7.54 11.09 1.74
C ILE A 31 -6.34 11.77 2.41
N GLU A 32 -5.19 11.07 2.50
CA GLU A 32 -3.97 11.62 3.06
C GLU A 32 -3.34 12.70 2.16
N PHE A 33 -3.37 12.48 0.83
CA PHE A 33 -2.82 13.42 -0.15
C PHE A 33 -3.79 13.64 -1.34
N PRO A 34 -4.79 14.53 -1.20
CA PRO A 34 -5.80 14.75 -2.23
C PRO A 34 -5.28 15.23 -3.58
N LYS A 35 -4.09 15.86 -3.63
CA LYS A 35 -3.47 16.30 -4.88
C LYS A 35 -3.12 15.14 -5.82
N ALA A 36 -3.03 13.91 -5.31
CA ALA A 36 -2.85 12.73 -6.16
C ALA A 36 -4.05 12.42 -7.08
N MET A 37 -5.19 13.11 -6.91
CA MET A 37 -6.29 13.06 -7.89
C MET A 37 -5.89 13.59 -9.28
N ASP A 38 -4.81 14.37 -9.38
CA ASP A 38 -4.30 14.88 -10.67
C ASP A 38 -3.60 13.78 -11.50
N PHE A 39 -3.32 12.60 -10.92
CA PHE A 39 -2.79 11.45 -11.64
C PHE A 39 -3.90 10.58 -12.25
N ASP A 40 -3.60 9.93 -13.37
CA ASP A 40 -4.49 8.94 -14.01
C ASP A 40 -4.38 7.56 -13.33
N LEU A 41 -4.63 7.50 -12.02
CA LEU A 41 -4.55 6.29 -11.21
C LEU A 41 -5.93 5.70 -10.94
N ARG A 42 -6.02 4.37 -10.97
CA ARG A 42 -7.23 3.65 -10.56
C ARG A 42 -7.31 3.59 -9.03
N VAL A 43 -8.41 4.12 -8.48
CA VAL A 43 -8.62 4.18 -7.03
C VAL A 43 -9.27 2.88 -6.54
N MET A 44 -8.58 2.21 -5.60
CA MET A 44 -9.07 1.02 -4.91
C MET A 44 -9.71 1.41 -3.58
N PHE A 45 -10.92 0.90 -3.34
CA PHE A 45 -11.60 1.00 -2.05
C PHE A 45 -11.41 -0.31 -1.28
N PRO A 46 -10.87 -0.28 -0.06
CA PRO A 46 -10.75 -1.48 0.76
C PRO A 46 -12.11 -2.15 0.96
N SER A 47 -12.17 -3.42 0.62
CA SER A 47 -13.32 -4.30 0.85
C SER A 47 -13.32 -4.83 2.28
N LYS A 48 -14.44 -5.45 2.67
CA LYS A 48 -14.51 -6.17 3.95
C LYS A 48 -13.39 -7.22 4.09
N SER A 49 -13.05 -7.94 3.02
CA SER A 49 -11.95 -8.92 3.02
C SER A 49 -10.58 -8.28 3.28
N ASP A 50 -10.35 -7.06 2.80
CA ASP A 50 -9.09 -6.34 3.04
C ASP A 50 -8.94 -6.02 4.52
N TYR A 51 -9.99 -5.55 5.19
CA TYR A 51 -9.94 -5.30 6.63
C TYR A 51 -9.71 -6.56 7.47
N HIS A 52 -10.30 -7.70 7.09
CA HIS A 52 -10.05 -8.97 7.78
C HIS A 52 -8.60 -9.42 7.60
N LEU A 53 -8.07 -9.30 6.38
CA LEU A 53 -6.67 -9.61 6.09
C LEU A 53 -5.72 -8.66 6.81
N ALA A 54 -6.05 -7.36 6.88
CA ALA A 54 -5.28 -6.36 7.62
C ALA A 54 -5.17 -6.74 9.10
N LEU A 55 -6.29 -7.09 9.75
CA LEU A 55 -6.28 -7.54 11.15
C LEU A 55 -5.38 -8.77 11.36
N MET A 56 -5.42 -9.74 10.43
CA MET A 56 -4.53 -10.90 10.48
C MET A 56 -3.06 -10.48 10.33
N ILE A 57 -2.74 -9.59 9.39
CA ILE A 57 -1.37 -9.07 9.20
C ILE A 57 -0.88 -8.39 10.48
N SER A 58 -1.65 -7.46 11.04
CA SER A 58 -1.28 -6.73 12.27
C SER A 58 -1.09 -7.69 13.45
N THR A 59 -1.93 -8.72 13.56
CA THR A 59 -1.82 -9.74 14.62
C THR A 59 -0.54 -10.56 14.49
N GLU A 60 -0.17 -11.01 13.28
CA GLU A 60 1.06 -11.76 13.07
C GLU A 60 2.31 -10.90 13.26
N LEU A 61 2.27 -9.64 12.82
CA LEU A 61 3.35 -8.68 13.03
C LEU A 61 3.56 -8.35 14.51
N LEU A 62 2.48 -8.25 15.29
CA LEU A 62 2.56 -8.05 16.74
C LEU A 62 3.27 -9.21 17.43
N LYS A 63 3.01 -10.46 17.02
CA LYS A 63 3.66 -11.66 17.59
C LYS A 63 5.18 -11.67 17.41
N ILE A 64 5.68 -11.05 16.35
CA ILE A 64 7.13 -10.94 16.07
C ILE A 64 7.74 -9.61 16.51
N GLY A 65 6.99 -8.78 17.26
CA GLY A 65 7.48 -7.50 17.80
C GLY A 65 7.66 -6.39 16.76
N LYS A 66 6.96 -6.46 15.62
CA LYS A 66 7.07 -5.48 14.51
C LYS A 66 5.70 -4.88 14.13
N PRO A 67 4.96 -4.27 15.08
CA PRO A 67 3.66 -3.68 14.75
C PRO A 67 3.81 -2.55 13.73
N ILE A 68 2.84 -2.43 12.83
CA ILE A 68 2.75 -1.34 11.83
C ILE A 68 1.46 -0.55 12.05
N PRO A 69 1.37 0.69 11.53
CA PRO A 69 0.12 1.44 11.49
C PRO A 69 -1.06 0.64 10.91
N ALA A 70 -2.26 0.93 11.40
CA ALA A 70 -3.48 0.25 10.97
C ALA A 70 -3.78 0.48 9.48
N VAL A 71 -3.53 1.70 8.99
CA VAL A 71 -3.73 2.07 7.58
C VAL A 71 -2.75 1.28 6.68
N ASP A 72 -1.47 1.21 7.06
CA ASP A 72 -0.46 0.41 6.34
C ASP A 72 -0.87 -1.06 6.25
N SER A 73 -1.43 -1.62 7.33
CA SER A 73 -1.96 -2.99 7.33
C SER A 73 -3.09 -3.17 6.31
N VAL A 74 -3.95 -2.16 6.14
CA VAL A 74 -5.04 -2.17 5.15
C VAL A 74 -4.50 -2.03 3.73
N ILE A 75 -3.54 -1.13 3.48
CA ILE A 75 -2.91 -0.96 2.17
C ILE A 75 -2.19 -2.25 1.75
N ALA A 76 -1.46 -2.88 2.67
CA ALA A 76 -0.83 -4.17 2.44
C ALA A 76 -1.83 -5.27 2.08
N ALA A 77 -2.98 -5.30 2.77
CA ALA A 77 -4.05 -6.25 2.48
C ALA A 77 -4.67 -6.03 1.08
N VAL A 78 -4.94 -4.78 0.71
CA VAL A 78 -5.43 -4.41 -0.63
C VAL A 78 -4.46 -4.88 -1.71
N ALA A 79 -3.16 -4.64 -1.53
CA ALA A 79 -2.13 -5.09 -2.47
C ALA A 79 -2.10 -6.62 -2.60
N LEU A 80 -2.16 -7.35 -1.47
CA LEU A 80 -2.18 -8.82 -1.45
C LEU A 80 -3.39 -9.42 -2.17
N ASN A 81 -4.60 -8.97 -1.82
CA ASN A 81 -5.83 -9.51 -2.39
C ASN A 81 -5.94 -9.26 -3.90
N ASN A 82 -5.35 -8.16 -4.38
CA ASN A 82 -5.36 -7.79 -5.79
C ASN A 82 -4.10 -8.22 -6.56
N LYS A 83 -3.15 -8.92 -5.90
CA LYS A 83 -1.87 -9.35 -6.50
C LYS A 83 -1.09 -8.17 -7.12
N LEU A 84 -1.09 -7.03 -6.44
CA LEU A 84 -0.37 -5.82 -6.85
C LEU A 84 0.98 -5.73 -6.13
N LYS A 85 1.93 -5.05 -6.76
CA LYS A 85 3.20 -4.66 -6.12
C LYS A 85 3.01 -3.28 -5.46
N LEU A 86 3.22 -3.18 -4.15
CA LEU A 86 3.22 -1.89 -3.46
C LEU A 86 4.52 -1.14 -3.76
N VAL A 87 4.44 0.11 -4.18
CA VAL A 87 5.57 1.04 -4.32
C VAL A 87 5.44 2.07 -3.21
N THR A 88 6.46 2.13 -2.35
CA THR A 88 6.46 2.97 -1.14
C THR A 88 7.89 3.36 -0.77
N LYS A 89 8.03 4.35 0.12
CA LYS A 89 9.31 4.64 0.81
C LYS A 89 9.31 4.11 2.25
N ASP A 90 8.17 3.61 2.72
CA ASP A 90 8.00 3.15 4.08
C ASP A 90 8.53 1.71 4.24
N LYS A 91 9.53 1.58 5.14
CA LYS A 91 10.16 0.31 5.47
C LYS A 91 9.27 -0.61 6.31
N HIS A 92 8.19 -0.11 6.90
CA HIS A 92 7.20 -0.91 7.63
C HIS A 92 6.68 -2.09 6.78
N PHE A 93 6.49 -1.86 5.48
CA PHE A 93 6.01 -2.88 4.54
C PHE A 93 7.00 -4.03 4.30
N LEU A 94 8.29 -3.86 4.61
CA LEU A 94 9.23 -4.98 4.58
C LEU A 94 8.88 -6.04 5.64
N TRP A 95 8.37 -5.63 6.80
CA TRP A 95 7.97 -6.56 7.86
C TRP A 95 6.76 -7.40 7.45
N VAL A 96 5.85 -6.82 6.66
CA VAL A 96 4.69 -7.56 6.10
C VAL A 96 5.16 -8.77 5.28
N LYS A 97 6.27 -8.64 4.54
CA LYS A 97 6.84 -9.73 3.74
C LYS A 97 7.32 -10.90 4.60
N GLU A 98 7.71 -10.64 5.85
CA GLU A 98 8.14 -11.68 6.80
C GLU A 98 6.97 -12.58 7.22
N VAL A 99 5.75 -12.03 7.34
CA VAL A 99 4.55 -12.76 7.75
C VAL A 99 3.64 -13.18 6.58
N LYS A 100 3.77 -12.52 5.42
CA LYS A 100 3.02 -12.82 4.19
C LYS A 100 3.97 -12.92 2.99
N LYS A 101 4.49 -14.12 2.72
CA LYS A 101 5.44 -14.38 1.63
C LYS A 101 4.97 -13.96 0.23
N GLY A 102 3.66 -13.92 0.00
CA GLY A 102 3.06 -13.47 -1.26
C GLY A 102 3.01 -11.94 -1.43
N PHE A 103 3.36 -11.18 -0.40
CA PHE A 103 3.36 -9.72 -0.46
C PHE A 103 4.56 -9.22 -1.26
N LYS A 104 4.26 -8.36 -2.23
CA LYS A 104 5.25 -7.75 -3.12
C LYS A 104 5.33 -6.27 -2.81
N VAL A 105 6.52 -5.84 -2.43
CA VAL A 105 6.82 -4.45 -2.11
C VAL A 105 8.12 -4.05 -2.77
N ASP A 106 8.14 -2.83 -3.30
CA ASP A 106 9.27 -2.13 -3.86
C ASP A 106 9.50 -0.89 -2.99
N VAL A 107 10.60 -0.86 -2.24
CA VAL A 107 10.94 0.27 -1.38
C VAL A 107 11.92 1.15 -2.14
N VAL A 108 11.47 2.33 -2.55
CA VAL A 108 12.18 3.29 -3.43
C VAL A 108 12.65 4.55 -2.71
#